data_AF-A0A948BHT4-F1
#
_entry.id   AF-A0A948BHT4-F1
#
_cell.length_a   1.000
_cell.length_b   1.000
_cell.length_c   1.000
_cell.angle_alpha   90.00
_cell.angle_beta   90.00
_cell.angle_gamma   90.00
#
_symmetry.space_group_name_H-M   'P 1'
#
loop_
_entity.id
_entity.type
_entity.pdbx_description
1 polymer ?
#
loop_
_entity_poly.entity_id
_entity_poly.type
_entity_poly.pdbx_seq_one_letter_code
_entity_poly.pdbx_strand_id
1 'polypeptide(L)'
;MNESNRDNPLGSIPINEKQENGKDLPQGLIPPLTPPPSFPRKSDPPSSKPFRVIKWTAFVVLFAVAFYFLAGFLLIPYYLQTFLPKQLEKILDRPINIASTGFNPITLTMTFQNGIVGPKRNSPEDFVDPLLSFGKISVDFELLSFMKKGFIAKSTNIDQLFIHCVRNKENKYNILEISNALQHHLAGTGSLPAGAPLSTGPSLFSLNNLVVTRSSVTFDDLPSGKTHTIKEINLAIPVLTNFSFQMEDLIKPSFSAIINDSPIRMKGDTRIKDDSIEANLELNLTDIDLPEYLAYLPSNSDFLVTKGKADLTLNLTFKTSDKKSQLGIDGAGKISDLRLNDKSGKNLATIPELQISGNFIPLAKTYHITNLVLNNPKILIERDPGGKLNIPVQSPAKEASAASQIKLRIDNILVKNGDLSFIDQSVKGGFAASWKDCGFTFESPATDPAKP
;
A
#
# COMPACT_ATOMS: atom_id res chain seq x y z
N MET A 1 -10.61 8.37 -58.21
CA MET A 1 -10.96 7.15 -58.96
C MET A 1 -12.33 6.74 -58.47
N ASN A 2 -13.37 7.06 -59.25
CA ASN A 2 -14.81 6.96 -58.98
C ASN A 2 -15.29 7.77 -57.74
N GLU A 3 -16.19 8.74 -57.86
CA GLU A 3 -17.62 8.63 -58.21
C GLU A 3 -18.41 7.91 -57.10
N SER A 4 -19.30 8.56 -56.34
CA SER A 4 -20.47 9.40 -56.68
C SER A 4 -21.76 8.58 -56.58
N ASN A 5 -22.68 9.01 -55.72
CA ASN A 5 -24.10 8.79 -55.95
C ASN A 5 -24.94 9.89 -55.28
N ARG A 6 -26.11 10.19 -55.85
CA ARG A 6 -27.09 11.17 -55.37
C ARG A 6 -28.51 10.65 -55.62
N ASP A 7 -29.39 11.02 -54.70
CA ASP A 7 -30.79 11.40 -54.96
C ASP A 7 -31.74 10.46 -55.74
N ASN A 8 -32.60 9.82 -54.95
CA ASN A 8 -34.08 9.90 -55.10
C ASN A 8 -34.75 8.99 -56.18
N PRO A 9 -36.09 9.01 -56.41
CA PRO A 9 -36.89 7.80 -56.14
C PRO A 9 -37.93 7.40 -57.22
N LEU A 10 -38.86 6.52 -56.83
CA LEU A 10 -40.11 6.09 -57.51
C LEU A 10 -39.98 5.02 -58.63
N GLY A 11 -40.86 4.02 -58.54
CA GLY A 11 -41.08 2.92 -59.49
C GLY A 11 -42.35 2.14 -59.07
N SER A 12 -43.12 1.58 -60.01
CA SER A 12 -44.57 1.41 -59.79
C SER A 12 -45.28 0.26 -60.55
N ILE A 13 -45.93 -0.66 -59.80
CA ILE A 13 -47.04 -1.57 -60.24
C ILE A 13 -46.51 -2.68 -61.25
N PRO A 14 -47.20 -3.78 -61.69
CA PRO A 14 -48.61 -4.21 -61.54
C PRO A 14 -48.97 -5.72 -61.30
N ILE A 15 -50.25 -6.00 -60.95
CA ILE A 15 -51.11 -7.19 -61.32
C ILE A 15 -50.67 -8.60 -60.78
N ASN A 16 -51.49 -9.64 -60.51
CA ASN A 16 -52.95 -9.98 -60.62
C ASN A 16 -53.42 -10.68 -59.29
N GLU A 17 -54.52 -11.42 -59.06
CA GLU A 17 -55.77 -11.86 -59.77
C GLU A 17 -56.89 -12.16 -58.73
N LYS A 18 -58.14 -12.27 -59.21
CA LYS A 18 -59.21 -13.22 -58.83
C LYS A 18 -60.21 -12.92 -57.70
N GLN A 19 -61.47 -12.90 -58.11
CA GLN A 19 -62.69 -13.00 -57.28
C GLN A 19 -63.27 -14.41 -57.39
N GLU A 20 -64.15 -14.79 -56.45
CA GLU A 20 -65.24 -15.73 -56.72
C GLU A 20 -66.50 -15.24 -55.97
N ASN A 21 -67.70 -15.56 -56.48
CA ASN A 21 -68.94 -14.85 -56.13
C ASN A 21 -70.15 -15.82 -56.17
N GLY A 22 -71.08 -15.75 -55.20
CA GLY A 22 -72.10 -16.80 -54.94
C GLY A 22 -73.50 -16.31 -54.56
N LYS A 23 -74.49 -17.21 -54.61
CA LYS A 23 -75.96 -16.95 -54.63
C LYS A 23 -76.75 -18.12 -54.00
N ASP A 24 -78.05 -18.04 -53.66
CA ASP A 24 -79.07 -16.99 -53.91
C ASP A 24 -80.17 -16.93 -52.81
N LEU A 25 -81.23 -16.13 -53.05
CA LEU A 25 -82.54 -16.12 -52.36
C LEU A 25 -83.34 -17.46 -52.54
N PRO A 26 -84.46 -17.77 -51.80
CA PRO A 26 -85.45 -16.85 -51.19
C PRO A 26 -86.01 -17.25 -49.77
N GLN A 27 -87.17 -16.68 -49.36
CA GLN A 27 -87.83 -16.87 -48.05
C GLN A 27 -89.19 -17.61 -48.10
N GLY A 28 -89.59 -18.23 -46.98
CA GLY A 28 -90.91 -18.82 -46.68
C GLY A 28 -90.78 -20.14 -45.88
N LEU A 29 -91.66 -20.55 -44.94
CA LEU A 29 -92.94 -20.00 -44.44
C LEU A 29 -93.24 -20.51 -42.99
N ILE A 30 -93.38 -19.58 -42.03
CA ILE A 30 -94.09 -19.69 -40.71
C ILE A 30 -93.57 -20.75 -39.66
N PRO A 31 -94.05 -20.82 -38.37
CA PRO A 31 -93.14 -20.59 -37.23
C PRO A 31 -93.14 -21.65 -36.09
N PRO A 32 -92.34 -21.44 -35.03
CA PRO A 32 -92.92 -21.51 -33.68
C PRO A 32 -92.46 -20.43 -32.66
N LEU A 33 -93.42 -19.94 -31.88
CA LEU A 33 -93.37 -19.43 -30.49
C LEU A 33 -92.11 -18.67 -29.95
N THR A 34 -92.23 -17.33 -29.97
CA THR A 34 -91.88 -16.37 -28.89
C THR A 34 -90.50 -16.36 -28.20
N PRO A 35 -89.75 -15.25 -28.32
CA PRO A 35 -88.85 -14.76 -27.27
C PRO A 35 -89.56 -13.72 -26.36
N PRO A 36 -89.44 -13.80 -25.03
CA PRO A 36 -89.73 -12.66 -24.15
C PRO A 36 -88.65 -11.58 -24.28
N PRO A 37 -88.94 -10.30 -23.96
CA PRO A 37 -87.97 -9.21 -24.12
C PRO A 37 -86.76 -9.38 -23.21
N SER A 38 -85.57 -9.23 -23.78
CA SER A 38 -84.32 -9.14 -23.03
C SER A 38 -84.24 -7.82 -22.26
N PHE A 39 -84.58 -7.86 -20.97
CA PHE A 39 -84.31 -6.75 -20.07
C PHE A 39 -82.83 -6.34 -20.15
N PRO A 40 -82.50 -5.03 -20.17
CA PRO A 40 -81.12 -4.59 -20.16
C PRO A 40 -80.46 -5.09 -18.88
N ARG A 41 -79.46 -5.97 -19.03
CA ARG A 41 -78.69 -6.53 -17.92
C ARG A 41 -78.08 -5.36 -17.15
N LYS A 42 -78.36 -5.26 -15.84
CA LYS A 42 -77.68 -4.29 -14.97
C LYS A 42 -76.17 -4.42 -15.20
N SER A 43 -75.53 -3.31 -15.56
CA SER A 43 -74.07 -3.23 -15.61
C SER A 43 -73.53 -3.51 -14.22
N ASP A 44 -72.76 -4.58 -14.06
CA ASP A 44 -72.10 -4.90 -12.79
C ASP A 44 -71.22 -3.70 -12.36
N PRO A 45 -71.27 -3.27 -11.09
CA PRO A 45 -70.49 -2.12 -10.65
C PRO A 45 -68.99 -2.43 -10.78
N PRO A 46 -68.15 -1.45 -11.22
CA PRO A 46 -66.73 -1.68 -11.45
C PRO A 46 -66.06 -2.16 -10.17
N SER A 47 -65.41 -3.32 -10.23
CA SER A 47 -64.97 -4.01 -9.02
C SER A 47 -63.94 -3.17 -8.25
N SER A 48 -64.26 -2.76 -7.03
CA SER A 48 -63.47 -1.85 -6.18
C SER A 48 -62.18 -2.48 -5.61
N LYS A 49 -61.70 -3.57 -6.22
CA LYS A 49 -60.57 -4.39 -5.78
C LYS A 49 -59.17 -3.76 -5.93
N PRO A 50 -58.82 -2.89 -6.91
CA PRO A 50 -57.43 -2.42 -7.03
C PRO A 50 -56.98 -1.61 -5.80
N PHE A 51 -57.87 -0.81 -5.21
CA PHE A 51 -57.53 0.06 -4.08
C PHE A 51 -57.17 -0.70 -2.79
N ARG A 52 -57.68 -1.93 -2.61
CA ARG A 52 -57.27 -2.80 -1.48
C ARG A 52 -55.91 -3.45 -1.73
N VAL A 53 -55.65 -3.91 -2.94
CA VAL A 53 -54.35 -4.50 -3.31
C VAL A 53 -53.24 -3.46 -3.22
N ILE A 54 -53.45 -2.25 -3.77
CA ILE A 54 -52.49 -1.14 -3.72
C ILE A 54 -52.21 -0.71 -2.27
N LYS A 55 -53.22 -0.66 -1.39
CA LYS A 55 -53.01 -0.36 0.04
C LYS A 55 -52.23 -1.46 0.76
N TRP A 56 -52.43 -2.73 0.41
CA TRP A 56 -51.70 -3.84 1.01
C TRP A 56 -50.25 -3.93 0.51
N THR A 57 -49.98 -3.74 -0.78
CA THR A 57 -48.60 -3.69 -1.31
C THR A 57 -47.85 -2.46 -0.78
N ALA A 58 -48.48 -1.30 -0.67
CA ALA A 58 -47.89 -0.12 -0.03
C ALA A 58 -47.56 -0.37 1.45
N PHE A 59 -48.42 -1.06 2.19
CA PHE A 59 -48.14 -1.46 3.58
C PHE A 59 -46.97 -2.45 3.68
N VAL A 60 -46.91 -3.46 2.80
CA VAL A 60 -45.81 -4.44 2.77
C VAL A 60 -44.48 -3.76 2.41
N VAL A 61 -44.46 -2.85 1.44
CA VAL A 61 -43.25 -2.07 1.10
C VAL A 61 -42.84 -1.15 2.24
N LEU A 62 -43.78 -0.43 2.87
CA LEU A 62 -43.50 0.42 4.03
C LEU A 62 -42.95 -0.39 5.22
N PHE A 63 -43.52 -1.56 5.48
CA PHE A 63 -43.03 -2.48 6.52
C PHE A 63 -41.63 -3.02 6.20
N ALA A 64 -41.37 -3.42 4.95
CA ALA A 64 -40.04 -3.88 4.53
C ALA A 64 -38.98 -2.77 4.65
N VAL A 65 -39.30 -1.54 4.27
CA VAL A 65 -38.42 -0.37 4.41
C VAL A 65 -38.20 -0.01 5.89
N ALA A 66 -39.26 -0.01 6.71
CA ALA A 66 -39.14 0.23 8.15
C ALA A 66 -38.31 -0.86 8.85
N PHE A 67 -38.51 -2.13 8.48
CA PHE A 67 -37.72 -3.26 8.98
C PHE A 67 -36.26 -3.18 8.52
N TYR A 68 -35.99 -2.78 7.28
CA TYR A 68 -34.63 -2.56 6.79
C TYR A 68 -33.90 -1.48 7.59
N PHE A 69 -34.56 -0.35 7.89
CA PHE A 69 -33.99 0.68 8.75
C PHE A 69 -33.82 0.24 10.20
N LEU A 70 -34.80 -0.49 10.77
CA LEU A 70 -34.70 -1.03 12.13
C LEU A 70 -33.56 -2.05 12.26
N ALA A 71 -33.43 -2.95 11.29
CA ALA A 71 -32.35 -3.93 11.24
C ALA A 71 -30.98 -3.26 11.04
N GLY A 72 -30.91 -2.27 10.15
CA GLY A 72 -29.69 -1.51 9.88
C GLY A 72 -29.20 -0.71 11.07
N PHE A 73 -30.05 0.12 11.68
CA PHE A 73 -29.62 1.03 12.75
C PHE A 73 -29.53 0.40 14.15
N LEU A 74 -30.20 -0.74 14.40
CA LEU A 74 -30.23 -1.38 15.74
C LEU A 74 -29.70 -2.81 15.74
N LEU A 75 -30.23 -3.70 14.89
CA LEU A 75 -29.88 -5.13 14.96
C LEU A 75 -28.43 -5.40 14.52
N ILE A 76 -27.96 -4.78 13.43
CA ILE A 76 -26.60 -4.96 12.93
C ILE A 76 -25.56 -4.41 13.94
N PRO A 77 -25.67 -3.17 14.46
CA PRO A 77 -24.75 -2.67 15.47
C PRO A 77 -24.73 -3.55 16.72
N TYR A 78 -25.89 -3.86 17.30
CA TYR A 78 -25.98 -4.69 18.50
C TYR A 78 -25.31 -6.06 18.29
N TYR A 79 -25.58 -6.73 17.17
CA TYR A 79 -24.95 -8.01 16.83
C TYR A 79 -23.42 -7.89 16.71
N LEU A 80 -22.94 -6.88 15.99
CA LEU A 80 -21.50 -6.62 15.83
C LEU A 80 -20.81 -6.22 17.15
N GLN A 81 -21.52 -5.62 18.10
CA GLN A 81 -20.97 -5.26 19.41
C GLN A 81 -20.90 -6.48 20.35
N THR A 82 -21.90 -7.37 20.34
CA THR A 82 -21.99 -8.46 21.33
C THR A 82 -21.49 -9.82 20.85
N PHE A 83 -21.46 -10.10 19.54
CA PHE A 83 -21.08 -11.41 18.98
C PHE A 83 -19.75 -11.40 18.23
N LEU A 84 -19.42 -10.34 17.48
CA LEU A 84 -18.15 -10.29 16.74
C LEU A 84 -16.93 -10.41 17.67
N PRO A 85 -16.83 -9.69 18.81
CA PRO A 85 -15.69 -9.85 19.71
C PRO A 85 -15.57 -11.30 20.21
N LYS A 86 -16.67 -11.92 20.63
CA LYS A 86 -16.68 -13.32 21.14
C LYS A 86 -16.23 -14.34 20.10
N GLN A 87 -16.52 -14.12 18.82
CA GLN A 87 -16.00 -14.98 17.76
C GLN A 87 -14.50 -14.75 17.53
N LEU A 88 -14.06 -13.49 17.51
CA LEU A 88 -12.64 -13.14 17.36
C LEU A 88 -11.79 -13.60 18.55
N GLU A 89 -12.29 -13.51 19.79
CA GLU A 89 -11.60 -14.04 20.99
C GLU A 89 -11.32 -15.54 20.83
N LYS A 90 -12.30 -16.31 20.34
CA LYS A 90 -12.17 -17.75 20.11
C LYS A 90 -11.24 -18.10 18.95
N ILE A 91 -11.07 -17.22 17.97
CA ILE A 91 -10.18 -17.42 16.82
C ILE A 91 -8.74 -17.05 17.17
N LEU A 92 -8.53 -16.02 18.00
CA LEU A 92 -7.22 -15.41 18.26
C LEU A 92 -6.62 -15.74 19.64
N ASP A 93 -7.35 -16.46 20.51
CA ASP A 93 -7.04 -16.75 21.93
C ASP A 93 -6.64 -15.52 22.76
N ARG A 94 -7.24 -14.37 22.44
CA ARG A 94 -6.94 -13.05 23.02
C ARG A 94 -8.23 -12.36 23.45
N PRO A 95 -8.21 -11.55 24.52
CA PRO A 95 -9.34 -10.73 24.94
C PRO A 95 -9.57 -9.63 23.90
N ILE A 96 -10.82 -9.44 23.47
CA ILE A 96 -11.19 -8.47 22.44
C ILE A 96 -12.43 -7.71 22.88
N ASN A 97 -12.32 -6.38 22.87
CA ASN A 97 -13.41 -5.48 23.20
C ASN A 97 -13.62 -4.45 22.09
N ILE A 98 -14.86 -4.03 21.87
CA ILE A 98 -15.25 -2.96 20.94
C ILE A 98 -16.32 -2.14 21.65
N ALA A 99 -15.97 -0.93 22.11
CA ALA A 99 -16.85 -0.19 23.00
C ALA A 99 -18.17 0.26 22.34
N SER A 100 -18.15 0.53 21.03
CA SER A 100 -19.35 0.87 20.26
C SER A 100 -19.21 0.48 18.78
N THR A 101 -20.34 0.15 18.16
CA THR A 101 -20.48 -0.10 16.73
C THR A 101 -21.60 0.76 16.17
N GLY A 102 -21.65 0.91 14.85
CA GLY A 102 -22.72 1.58 14.14
C GLY A 102 -22.81 1.13 12.70
N PHE A 103 -24.01 1.20 12.12
CA PHE A 103 -24.23 0.94 10.71
C PHE A 103 -25.30 1.90 10.19
N ASN A 104 -24.99 2.60 9.10
CA ASN A 104 -25.94 3.47 8.40
C ASN A 104 -26.43 2.74 7.14
N PRO A 105 -27.64 2.16 7.13
CA PRO A 105 -28.21 1.51 5.95
C PRO A 105 -28.42 2.44 4.75
N ILE A 106 -28.42 3.77 4.90
CA ILE A 106 -28.57 4.71 3.77
C ILE A 106 -27.25 4.83 2.99
N THR A 107 -26.13 4.97 3.68
CA THR A 107 -24.79 5.12 3.07
C THR A 107 -24.01 3.81 2.98
N LEU A 108 -24.53 2.74 3.59
CA LEU A 108 -23.85 1.46 3.84
C LEU A 108 -22.53 1.63 4.60
N THR A 109 -22.41 2.67 5.42
CA THR A 109 -21.24 2.91 6.29
C THR A 109 -21.33 2.05 7.54
N MET A 110 -20.34 1.18 7.75
CA MET A 110 -20.13 0.45 9.01
C MET A 110 -19.04 1.16 9.83
N THR A 111 -19.25 1.29 11.15
CA THR A 111 -18.33 1.98 12.06
C THR A 111 -18.07 1.12 13.32
N PHE A 112 -16.82 1.11 13.78
CA PHE A 112 -16.39 0.56 15.05
C PHE A 112 -15.63 1.65 15.82
N GLN A 113 -15.77 1.71 17.14
CA GLN A 113 -15.14 2.72 17.99
C GLN A 113 -14.54 2.08 19.25
N ASN A 114 -13.35 2.56 19.63
CA ASN A 114 -12.57 2.13 20.79
C ASN A 114 -12.47 0.59 20.87
N GLY A 115 -11.80 0.00 19.88
CA GLY A 115 -11.51 -1.43 19.84
C GLY A 115 -10.14 -1.74 20.44
N ILE A 116 -10.03 -2.83 21.18
CA ILE A 116 -8.80 -3.28 21.85
C ILE A 116 -8.66 -4.80 21.73
N VAL A 117 -7.44 -5.25 21.41
CA VAL A 117 -6.96 -6.64 21.45
C VAL A 117 -5.83 -6.72 22.46
N GLY A 118 -6.00 -7.49 23.53
CA GLY A 118 -5.03 -7.61 24.61
C GLY A 118 -4.11 -8.85 24.56
N PRO A 119 -3.38 -9.12 25.64
CA PRO A 119 -2.47 -10.26 25.77
C PRO A 119 -3.23 -11.59 25.87
N LYS A 120 -2.60 -12.71 25.47
CA LYS A 120 -3.19 -14.04 25.61
C LYS A 120 -3.52 -14.35 27.07
N ARG A 121 -4.77 -14.70 27.35
CA ARG A 121 -5.22 -15.10 28.69
C ARG A 121 -4.47 -16.32 29.24
N ASN A 122 -3.92 -17.15 28.35
CA ASN A 122 -3.29 -18.44 28.66
C ASN A 122 -1.75 -18.43 28.56
N SER A 123 -1.09 -17.27 28.41
CA SER A 123 0.37 -17.19 28.24
C SER A 123 0.99 -16.18 29.22
N PRO A 124 1.55 -16.63 30.36
CA PRO A 124 2.14 -15.75 31.38
C PRO A 124 3.36 -14.92 30.92
N GLU A 125 3.88 -15.17 29.71
CA GLU A 125 4.98 -14.44 29.09
C GLU A 125 4.51 -13.34 28.12
N ASP A 126 3.21 -13.27 27.82
CA ASP A 126 2.62 -12.28 26.92
C ASP A 126 2.21 -11.02 27.71
N PHE A 127 3.17 -10.14 27.95
CA PHE A 127 2.96 -8.86 28.65
C PHE A 127 2.50 -7.71 27.74
N VAL A 128 2.12 -8.00 26.49
CA VAL A 128 1.83 -6.98 25.47
C VAL A 128 0.36 -6.56 25.55
N ASP A 129 0.09 -5.46 26.27
CA ASP A 129 -1.24 -4.86 26.40
C ASP A 129 -1.23 -3.34 26.13
N PRO A 130 -1.96 -2.82 25.13
CA PRO A 130 -2.69 -3.55 24.09
C PRO A 130 -1.79 -4.02 22.95
N LEU A 131 -2.01 -5.24 22.44
CA LEU A 131 -1.36 -5.73 21.23
C LEU A 131 -1.76 -4.92 20.00
N LEU A 132 -3.04 -4.57 19.91
CA LEU A 132 -3.63 -3.71 18.90
C LEU A 132 -4.79 -2.94 19.52
N SER A 133 -4.92 -1.65 19.21
CA SER A 133 -6.15 -0.90 19.52
C SER A 133 -6.46 0.12 18.43
N PHE A 134 -7.69 0.63 18.38
CA PHE A 134 -8.10 1.70 17.46
C PHE A 134 -9.14 2.62 18.09
N GLY A 135 -9.02 3.94 17.86
CA GLY A 135 -10.04 4.91 18.25
C GLY A 135 -11.29 4.78 17.38
N LYS A 136 -11.13 4.73 16.05
CA LYS A 136 -12.24 4.53 15.11
C LYS A 136 -11.82 3.79 13.85
N ILE A 137 -12.68 2.88 13.39
CA ILE A 137 -12.66 2.30 12.04
C ILE A 137 -13.99 2.63 11.36
N SER A 138 -13.98 2.96 10.08
CA SER A 138 -15.19 3.14 9.27
C SER A 138 -14.99 2.65 7.84
N VAL A 139 -15.95 1.86 7.35
CA VAL A 139 -15.92 1.20 6.04
C VAL A 139 -17.19 1.55 5.29
N ASP A 140 -17.06 2.17 4.12
CA ASP A 140 -18.19 2.55 3.26
C ASP A 140 -18.37 1.50 2.15
N PHE A 141 -19.45 0.71 2.20
CA PHE A 141 -19.65 -0.40 1.27
C PHE A 141 -20.30 0.01 -0.07
N GLU A 142 -19.85 -0.59 -1.17
CA GLU A 142 -20.54 -0.46 -2.45
C GLU A 142 -21.80 -1.34 -2.46
N LEU A 143 -22.99 -0.78 -2.76
CA LEU A 143 -24.26 -1.53 -2.79
C LEU A 143 -24.21 -2.74 -3.75
N LEU A 144 -23.45 -2.64 -4.85
CA LEU A 144 -23.29 -3.73 -5.83
C LEU A 144 -22.32 -4.82 -5.35
N SER A 145 -21.54 -4.59 -4.29
CA SER A 145 -20.60 -5.56 -3.70
C SER A 145 -21.30 -6.86 -3.31
N PHE A 146 -22.47 -6.73 -2.68
CA PHE A 146 -23.30 -7.86 -2.23
C PHE A 146 -23.77 -8.75 -3.39
N MET A 147 -23.93 -8.18 -4.59
CA MET A 147 -24.28 -8.94 -5.81
C MET A 147 -23.04 -9.57 -6.47
N LYS A 148 -21.87 -8.93 -6.38
CA LYS A 148 -20.59 -9.42 -6.93
C LYS A 148 -19.96 -10.55 -6.10
N LYS A 149 -20.56 -10.96 -4.96
CA LYS A 149 -20.04 -11.95 -3.99
C LYS A 149 -18.63 -11.61 -3.47
N GLY A 150 -18.29 -10.31 -3.41
CA GLY A 150 -17.01 -9.82 -2.92
C GLY A 150 -17.17 -8.80 -1.79
N PHE A 151 -16.05 -8.43 -1.17
CA PHE A 151 -15.93 -7.38 -0.17
C PHE A 151 -15.34 -6.12 -0.81
N ILE A 152 -16.18 -5.21 -1.28
CA ILE A 152 -15.79 -3.98 -1.97
C ILE A 152 -16.20 -2.78 -1.10
N ALA A 153 -15.19 -2.08 -0.59
CA ALA A 153 -15.35 -0.82 0.13
C ALA A 153 -14.91 0.35 -0.77
N LYS A 154 -15.74 1.39 -0.86
CA LYS A 154 -15.44 2.65 -1.56
C LYS A 154 -14.41 3.49 -0.80
N SER A 155 -14.47 3.43 0.52
CA SER A 155 -13.54 4.10 1.44
C SER A 155 -13.31 3.21 2.66
N THR A 156 -12.11 3.25 3.23
CA THR A 156 -11.80 2.65 4.53
C THR A 156 -11.00 3.66 5.35
N ASN A 157 -11.58 4.15 6.44
CA ASN A 157 -10.96 5.13 7.32
C ASN A 157 -10.61 4.49 8.65
N ILE A 158 -9.36 4.62 9.08
CA ILE A 158 -8.83 4.12 10.34
C ILE A 158 -8.17 5.29 11.07
N ASP A 159 -8.48 5.45 12.35
CA ASP A 159 -8.06 6.60 13.17
C ASP A 159 -7.61 6.11 14.55
N GLN A 160 -6.44 6.61 14.98
CA GLN A 160 -5.77 6.22 16.22
C GLN A 160 -5.54 4.71 16.34
N LEU A 161 -5.11 4.05 15.26
CA LEU A 161 -4.62 2.66 15.31
C LEU A 161 -3.29 2.63 16.07
N PHE A 162 -3.19 1.75 17.06
CA PHE A 162 -1.95 1.39 17.75
C PHE A 162 -1.66 -0.08 17.52
N ILE A 163 -0.39 -0.43 17.29
CA ILE A 163 0.10 -1.82 17.21
C ILE A 163 1.39 -1.93 18.02
N HIS A 164 1.49 -2.96 18.87
CA HIS A 164 2.73 -3.30 19.57
C HIS A 164 3.35 -4.56 18.96
N CYS A 165 4.32 -4.35 18.08
CA CYS A 165 5.09 -5.40 17.44
C CYS A 165 6.29 -5.80 18.32
N VAL A 166 6.53 -7.10 18.49
CA VAL A 166 7.68 -7.63 19.23
C VAL A 166 8.32 -8.74 18.41
N ARG A 167 9.61 -8.58 18.08
CA ARG A 167 10.48 -9.61 17.49
C ARG A 167 11.20 -10.34 18.62
N ASN A 168 10.91 -11.63 18.78
CA ASN A 168 11.54 -12.45 19.81
C ASN A 168 12.96 -12.91 19.42
N LYS A 169 13.67 -13.53 20.36
CA LYS A 169 15.04 -14.06 20.16
C LYS A 169 15.16 -15.16 19.09
N GLU A 170 14.03 -15.75 18.67
CA GLU A 170 13.96 -16.73 17.58
C GLU A 170 13.66 -16.09 16.21
N ASN A 171 13.61 -14.76 16.13
CA ASN A 171 13.18 -13.97 14.95
C ASN A 171 11.70 -14.15 14.56
N LYS A 172 10.85 -14.63 15.47
CA LYS A 172 9.39 -14.66 15.29
C LYS A 172 8.78 -13.34 15.76
N TYR A 173 7.67 -12.93 15.14
CA TYR A 173 6.95 -11.70 15.48
C TYR A 173 5.57 -12.04 16.07
N ASN A 174 5.20 -11.39 17.18
CA ASN A 174 3.89 -11.59 17.84
C ASN A 174 2.69 -11.32 16.91
N ILE A 175 2.76 -10.32 16.03
CA ILE A 175 1.69 -9.98 15.07
C ILE A 175 1.43 -11.11 14.07
N LEU A 176 2.42 -11.94 13.73
CA LEU A 176 2.24 -13.06 12.81
C LEU A 176 1.35 -14.18 13.39
N GLU A 177 1.20 -14.26 14.71
CA GLU A 177 0.22 -15.15 15.32
C GLU A 177 -1.21 -14.81 14.89
N ILE A 178 -1.53 -13.51 14.83
CA ILE A 178 -2.85 -13.01 14.43
C ILE A 178 -3.15 -13.40 12.98
N SER A 179 -2.19 -13.15 12.07
CA SER A 179 -2.36 -13.49 10.66
C SER A 179 -2.47 -15.00 10.45
N ASN A 180 -1.67 -15.80 11.17
CA ASN A 180 -1.69 -17.25 11.04
C ASN A 180 -2.99 -17.86 11.59
N ALA A 181 -3.47 -17.40 12.75
CA ALA A 181 -4.73 -17.86 13.33
C ALA A 181 -5.94 -17.51 12.43
N LEU A 182 -5.99 -16.27 11.91
CA LEU A 182 -7.01 -15.85 10.95
C LEU A 182 -6.90 -16.64 9.63
N GLN A 183 -5.68 -16.84 9.11
CA GLN A 183 -5.47 -17.62 7.89
C GLN A 183 -5.88 -19.09 8.07
N HIS A 184 -5.59 -19.72 9.20
CA HIS A 184 -6.05 -21.08 9.50
C HIS A 184 -7.57 -21.17 9.58
N HIS A 185 -8.25 -20.17 10.16
CA HIS A 185 -9.71 -20.13 10.22
C HIS A 185 -10.34 -19.98 8.82
N LEU A 186 -9.79 -19.10 7.98
CA LEU A 186 -10.24 -18.87 6.60
C LEU A 186 -9.86 -20.01 5.63
N ALA A 187 -8.73 -20.69 5.88
CA ALA A 187 -8.26 -21.83 5.10
C ALA A 187 -9.15 -23.07 5.20
N GLY A 188 -10.12 -23.10 6.13
CA GLY A 188 -11.16 -24.12 6.22
C GLY A 188 -12.03 -24.24 4.95
N THR A 189 -12.02 -23.23 4.07
CA THR A 189 -12.66 -23.28 2.73
C THR A 189 -11.67 -23.42 1.57
N GLY A 190 -10.39 -23.68 1.84
CA GLY A 190 -9.34 -23.84 0.84
C GLY A 190 -8.02 -23.22 1.31
N SER A 191 -7.02 -24.07 1.61
CA SER A 191 -5.70 -23.64 2.08
C SER A 191 -4.84 -23.10 0.94
N LEU A 192 -4.51 -21.81 0.98
CA LEU A 192 -3.47 -21.25 0.12
C LEU A 192 -2.06 -21.58 0.64
N PRO A 193 -1.09 -21.88 -0.24
CA PRO A 193 0.32 -21.97 0.13
C PRO A 193 0.83 -20.69 0.79
N ALA A 194 1.74 -20.83 1.76
CA ALA A 194 2.47 -19.68 2.30
C ALA A 194 3.25 -18.97 1.17
N GLY A 195 3.04 -17.66 1.02
CA GLY A 195 3.61 -16.88 -0.09
C GLY A 195 2.80 -16.89 -1.40
N ALA A 196 1.61 -17.51 -1.43
CA ALA A 196 0.70 -17.35 -2.57
C ALA A 196 0.23 -15.88 -2.72
N PRO A 197 0.13 -15.33 -3.95
CA PRO A 197 -0.35 -13.96 -4.17
C PRO A 197 -1.78 -13.75 -3.66
N LEU A 198 -2.11 -12.53 -3.18
CA LEU A 198 -3.45 -12.19 -2.69
C LEU A 198 -4.58 -12.48 -3.69
N SER A 199 -4.28 -12.45 -5.00
CA SER A 199 -5.17 -12.79 -6.11
C SER A 199 -5.59 -14.26 -6.21
N THR A 200 -5.04 -15.16 -5.39
CA THR A 200 -5.53 -16.54 -5.27
C THR A 200 -6.57 -16.73 -4.15
N GLY A 201 -6.91 -15.67 -3.40
CA GLY A 201 -7.88 -15.70 -2.31
C GLY A 201 -9.26 -16.24 -2.73
N PRO A 202 -9.93 -17.07 -1.90
CA PRO A 202 -11.23 -17.69 -2.25
C PRO A 202 -12.41 -16.72 -2.29
N SER A 203 -12.18 -15.42 -2.09
CA SER A 203 -13.16 -14.35 -2.26
C SER A 203 -12.51 -13.12 -2.88
N LEU A 204 -13.29 -12.38 -3.68
CA LEU A 204 -12.87 -11.12 -4.28
C LEU A 204 -12.95 -10.00 -3.22
N PHE A 205 -11.90 -9.20 -3.07
CA PHE A 205 -11.93 -8.03 -2.21
C PHE A 205 -11.25 -6.81 -2.85
N SER A 206 -11.74 -5.63 -2.50
CA SER A 206 -11.19 -4.34 -2.93
C SER A 206 -11.45 -3.29 -1.86
N LEU A 207 -10.40 -2.88 -1.14
CA LEU A 207 -10.40 -1.76 -0.21
C LEU A 207 -9.90 -0.53 -0.97
N ASN A 208 -10.82 0.32 -1.40
CA ASN A 208 -10.49 1.56 -2.09
C ASN A 208 -10.41 2.71 -1.09
N ASN A 209 -9.61 3.72 -1.41
CA ASN A 209 -9.41 4.93 -0.60
C ASN A 209 -9.19 4.59 0.88
N LEU A 210 -8.16 3.77 1.14
CA LEU A 210 -7.76 3.36 2.47
C LEU A 210 -6.91 4.47 3.10
N VAL A 211 -7.44 5.07 4.18
CA VAL A 211 -6.81 6.15 4.93
C VAL A 211 -6.62 5.71 6.37
N VAL A 212 -5.39 5.80 6.87
CA VAL A 212 -5.03 5.61 8.29
C VAL A 212 -4.53 6.95 8.82
N THR A 213 -4.98 7.39 9.98
CA THR A 213 -4.63 8.71 10.55
C THR A 213 -4.29 8.64 12.03
N ARG A 214 -3.46 9.58 12.51
CA ARG A 214 -3.09 9.77 13.93
C ARG A 214 -2.66 8.48 14.65
N SER A 215 -2.10 7.54 13.89
CA SER A 215 -1.85 6.17 14.32
C SER A 215 -0.39 6.02 14.81
N SER A 216 -0.06 4.90 15.44
CA SER A 216 1.30 4.64 15.94
C SER A 216 1.64 3.16 16.03
N VAL A 217 2.94 2.86 16.05
CA VAL A 217 3.48 1.51 16.24
C VAL A 217 4.65 1.57 17.21
N THR A 218 4.67 0.68 18.19
CA THR A 218 5.87 0.35 18.98
C THR A 218 6.45 -0.95 18.43
N PHE A 219 7.77 -0.99 18.23
CA PHE A 219 8.47 -2.18 17.76
C PHE A 219 9.66 -2.53 18.64
N ASP A 220 9.55 -3.60 19.42
CA ASP A 220 10.64 -4.13 20.25
C ASP A 220 11.41 -5.23 19.50
N ASP A 221 12.68 -4.96 19.23
CA ASP A 221 13.62 -5.90 18.61
C ASP A 221 14.52 -6.50 19.69
N LEU A 222 14.02 -7.56 20.34
CA LEU A 222 14.74 -8.24 21.42
C LEU A 222 16.08 -8.88 20.97
N PRO A 223 16.27 -9.31 19.70
CA PRO A 223 17.59 -9.64 19.16
C PRO A 223 18.58 -8.47 19.10
N SER A 224 18.16 -7.26 18.69
CA SER A 224 19.05 -6.10 18.55
C SER A 224 19.18 -5.26 19.84
N GLY A 225 18.28 -5.45 20.80
CA GLY A 225 18.22 -4.68 22.04
C GLY A 225 17.64 -3.27 21.86
N LYS A 226 16.88 -3.04 20.78
CA LYS A 226 16.31 -1.72 20.43
C LYS A 226 14.78 -1.74 20.49
N THR A 227 14.21 -0.61 20.90
CA THR A 227 12.80 -0.29 20.74
C THR A 227 12.67 0.87 19.76
N HIS A 228 11.94 0.67 18.68
CA HIS A 228 11.62 1.71 17.71
C HIS A 228 10.19 2.22 17.96
N THR A 229 10.00 3.54 17.89
CA THR A 229 8.67 4.16 18.04
C THR A 229 8.28 4.93 16.79
N ILE A 230 7.11 4.64 16.25
CA ILE A 230 6.57 5.25 15.04
C ILE A 230 5.30 5.98 15.45
N LYS A 231 5.36 7.31 15.50
CA LYS A 231 4.29 8.21 15.98
C LYS A 231 3.66 8.95 14.80
N GLU A 232 2.47 9.50 15.00
CA GLU A 232 1.76 10.35 14.02
C GLU A 232 1.64 9.74 12.60
N ILE A 233 1.41 8.43 12.52
CA ILE A 233 1.21 7.72 11.26
C ILE A 233 -0.06 8.24 10.57
N ASN A 234 0.14 8.84 9.41
CA ASN A 234 -0.90 9.20 8.46
C ASN A 234 -0.53 8.58 7.10
N LEU A 235 -1.41 7.72 6.57
CA LEU A 235 -1.18 6.89 5.38
C LEU A 235 -2.42 6.94 4.49
N ALA A 236 -2.24 7.15 3.19
CA ALA A 236 -3.27 7.07 2.17
C ALA A 236 -2.82 6.05 1.10
N ILE A 237 -3.66 5.05 0.85
CA ILE A 237 -3.47 4.02 -0.18
C ILE A 237 -4.66 4.11 -1.16
N PRO A 238 -4.41 4.26 -2.48
CA PRO A 238 -5.47 4.41 -3.48
C PRO A 238 -6.42 3.20 -3.51
N VAL A 239 -5.84 2.00 -3.64
CA VAL A 239 -6.57 0.73 -3.69
C VAL A 239 -5.70 -0.42 -3.16
N LEU A 240 -6.32 -1.33 -2.42
CA LEU A 240 -5.79 -2.63 -2.06
C LEU A 240 -6.82 -3.69 -2.46
N THR A 241 -6.59 -4.32 -3.63
CA THR A 241 -7.52 -5.26 -4.28
C THR A 241 -6.80 -6.53 -4.68
N ASN A 242 -7.52 -7.65 -4.77
CA ASN A 242 -7.01 -8.91 -5.31
C ASN A 242 -7.50 -9.25 -6.73
N PHE A 243 -8.24 -8.34 -7.36
CA PHE A 243 -8.69 -8.45 -8.75
C PHE A 243 -8.59 -7.09 -9.47
N SER A 244 -8.51 -7.11 -10.81
CA SER A 244 -8.50 -5.90 -11.63
C SER A 244 -9.81 -5.13 -11.45
N PHE A 245 -9.73 -4.02 -10.71
CA PHE A 245 -10.85 -3.13 -10.41
C PHE A 245 -10.41 -1.69 -10.66
N GLN A 246 -11.28 -0.91 -11.29
CA GLN A 246 -10.98 0.46 -11.68
C GLN A 246 -12.13 1.37 -11.24
N MET A 247 -11.82 2.28 -10.32
CA MET A 247 -12.64 3.45 -10.02
C MET A 247 -11.94 4.71 -10.53
N GLU A 248 -12.73 5.72 -10.83
CA GLU A 248 -12.28 7.00 -11.39
C GLU A 248 -11.80 7.94 -10.27
N ASP A 249 -12.48 7.94 -9.11
CA ASP A 249 -12.15 8.74 -7.93
C ASP A 249 -11.25 7.99 -6.92
N LEU A 250 -9.96 7.88 -7.22
CA LEU A 250 -8.95 7.33 -6.30
C LEU A 250 -8.06 8.42 -5.68
N ILE A 251 -7.81 8.34 -4.37
CA ILE A 251 -6.88 9.23 -3.65
C ILE A 251 -5.43 8.99 -4.08
N LYS A 252 -4.60 10.03 -3.98
CA LYS A 252 -3.15 9.91 -4.22
C LYS A 252 -2.46 9.14 -3.08
N PRO A 253 -1.45 8.30 -3.36
CA PRO A 253 -0.65 7.66 -2.33
C PRO A 253 0.14 8.69 -1.52
N SER A 254 0.10 8.58 -0.19
CA SER A 254 0.99 9.36 0.69
C SER A 254 1.18 8.68 2.04
N PHE A 255 2.27 9.01 2.72
CA PHE A 255 2.61 8.52 4.05
C PHE A 255 3.35 9.61 4.82
N SER A 256 3.13 9.73 6.11
CA SER A 256 4.00 10.46 7.01
C SER A 256 3.93 9.90 8.41
N ALA A 257 5.04 9.98 9.13
CA ALA A 257 5.18 9.55 10.51
C ALA A 257 6.38 10.26 11.15
N ILE A 258 6.59 10.02 12.43
CA ILE A 258 7.78 10.39 13.18
C ILE A 258 8.37 9.06 13.70
N ILE A 259 9.53 8.65 13.17
CA ILE A 259 10.20 7.39 13.52
C ILE A 259 11.38 7.72 14.42
N ASN A 260 11.38 7.27 15.68
CA ASN A 260 12.41 7.59 16.66
C ASN A 260 12.69 9.11 16.71
N ASP A 261 11.61 9.88 16.80
CA ASP A 261 11.59 11.35 16.78
C ASP A 261 12.11 12.02 15.48
N SER A 262 12.53 11.22 14.48
CA SER A 262 12.95 11.66 13.14
C SER A 262 11.75 11.71 12.16
N PRO A 263 11.40 12.86 11.56
CA PRO A 263 10.27 12.95 10.62
C PRO A 263 10.50 12.23 9.28
N ILE A 264 9.47 11.54 8.80
CA ILE A 264 9.39 10.98 7.44
C ILE A 264 8.12 11.48 6.73
N ARG A 265 8.25 11.89 5.47
CA ARG A 265 7.13 12.27 4.60
C ARG A 265 7.33 11.71 3.20
N MET A 266 6.37 10.94 2.72
CA MET A 266 6.29 10.43 1.35
C MET A 266 4.98 10.87 0.70
N LYS A 267 5.03 11.27 -0.57
CA LYS A 267 3.86 11.57 -1.41
C LYS A 267 4.10 10.99 -2.79
N GLY A 268 3.06 10.77 -3.58
CA GLY A 268 3.27 10.41 -4.96
C GLY A 268 2.02 10.36 -5.84
N ASP A 269 2.26 9.86 -7.04
CA ASP A 269 1.27 9.62 -8.07
C ASP A 269 1.52 8.25 -8.71
N THR A 270 0.48 7.43 -8.79
CA THR A 270 0.51 6.11 -9.44
C THR A 270 -0.45 6.11 -10.61
N ARG A 271 0.04 5.67 -11.78
CA ARG A 271 -0.74 5.40 -12.98
C ARG A 271 -0.71 3.90 -13.23
N ILE A 272 -1.87 3.29 -13.38
CA ILE A 272 -2.03 1.92 -13.81
C ILE A 272 -2.68 1.97 -15.19
N LYS A 273 -2.08 1.30 -16.17
CA LYS A 273 -2.63 1.18 -17.53
C LYS A 273 -2.28 -0.19 -18.07
N ASP A 274 -3.29 -0.98 -18.41
CA ASP A 274 -3.11 -2.38 -18.83
C ASP A 274 -2.29 -3.14 -17.76
N ASP A 275 -1.31 -3.96 -18.13
CA ASP A 275 -0.37 -4.61 -17.18
C ASP A 275 0.81 -3.70 -16.73
N SER A 276 0.78 -2.40 -17.04
CA SER A 276 1.85 -1.45 -16.70
C SER A 276 1.49 -0.57 -15.50
N ILE A 277 2.48 -0.38 -14.62
CA ILE A 277 2.40 0.51 -13.45
C ILE A 277 3.54 1.52 -13.57
N GLU A 278 3.21 2.81 -13.49
CA GLU A 278 4.18 3.89 -13.31
C GLU A 278 3.85 4.59 -11.98
N ALA A 279 4.80 4.57 -11.03
CA ALA A 279 4.67 5.24 -9.74
C ALA A 279 5.84 6.22 -9.55
N ASN A 280 5.51 7.45 -9.17
CA ASN A 280 6.48 8.50 -8.83
C ASN A 280 6.26 8.87 -7.37
N LEU A 281 7.30 8.74 -6.53
CA LEU A 281 7.24 8.96 -5.09
C LEU A 281 8.30 10.00 -4.68
N GLU A 282 7.87 11.11 -4.12
CA GLU A 282 8.72 12.06 -3.39
C GLU A 282 8.84 11.58 -1.94
N LEU A 283 10.06 11.35 -1.45
CA LEU A 283 10.37 10.92 -0.09
C LEU A 283 11.35 11.92 0.54
N ASN A 284 10.92 12.52 1.65
CA ASN A 284 11.74 13.37 2.51
C ASN A 284 11.93 12.70 3.88
N LEU A 285 13.17 12.70 4.34
CA LEU A 285 13.64 12.18 5.63
C LEU A 285 14.44 13.29 6.32
N THR A 286 14.29 13.45 7.63
CA THR A 286 14.93 14.54 8.39
C THR A 286 15.45 14.03 9.72
N ASP A 287 16.64 14.50 10.13
CA ASP A 287 17.26 14.24 11.44
C ASP A 287 17.55 12.75 11.77
N ILE A 288 17.58 11.87 10.75
CA ILE A 288 17.71 10.41 10.88
C ILE A 288 19.04 10.02 11.55
N ASP A 289 18.99 9.47 12.77
CA ASP A 289 20.19 8.97 13.46
C ASP A 289 20.73 7.68 12.80
N LEU A 290 21.87 7.76 12.12
CA LEU A 290 22.42 6.65 11.34
C LEU A 290 22.80 5.44 12.21
N PRO A 291 23.50 5.57 13.36
CA PRO A 291 23.73 4.48 14.33
C PRO A 291 22.49 3.65 14.72
N GLU A 292 21.30 4.25 14.77
CA GLU A 292 20.07 3.49 15.04
C GLU A 292 19.75 2.46 13.96
N TYR A 293 20.00 2.76 12.68
CA TYR A 293 19.58 1.91 11.56
C TYR A 293 20.65 0.96 11.01
N LEU A 294 21.93 1.11 11.39
CA LEU A 294 23.03 0.25 10.90
C LEU A 294 22.80 -1.25 11.12
N ALA A 295 22.13 -1.62 12.22
CA ALA A 295 21.84 -3.01 12.57
C ALA A 295 20.94 -3.73 11.55
N TYR A 296 20.31 -2.98 10.65
CA TYR A 296 19.43 -3.48 9.59
C TYR A 296 20.08 -3.43 8.20
N LEU A 297 21.35 -2.99 8.09
CA LEU A 297 22.13 -2.96 6.85
C LEU A 297 23.04 -4.20 6.71
N PRO A 298 23.32 -4.70 5.50
CA PRO A 298 24.25 -5.82 5.28
C PRO A 298 25.68 -5.50 5.76
N SER A 299 26.06 -6.05 6.91
CA SER A 299 27.23 -5.62 7.69
C SER A 299 28.56 -6.24 7.25
N ASN A 300 28.98 -6.02 6.01
CA ASN A 300 30.30 -6.43 5.50
C ASN A 300 31.39 -5.33 5.63
N SER A 301 31.12 -4.26 6.38
CA SER A 301 32.05 -3.13 6.56
C SER A 301 33.18 -3.44 7.54
N ASP A 302 34.34 -2.82 7.36
CA ASP A 302 35.44 -2.76 8.35
C ASP A 302 35.37 -1.54 9.27
N PHE A 303 34.47 -0.59 8.99
CA PHE A 303 34.20 0.58 9.83
C PHE A 303 32.79 0.56 10.45
N LEU A 304 32.66 1.21 11.60
CA LEU A 304 31.43 1.46 12.34
C LEU A 304 31.08 2.96 12.26
N VAL A 305 29.87 3.29 11.84
CA VAL A 305 29.34 4.66 11.99
C VAL A 305 28.94 4.84 13.45
N THR A 306 29.63 5.70 14.19
CA THR A 306 29.40 5.89 15.65
C THR A 306 28.66 7.17 15.97
N LYS A 307 28.59 8.11 15.01
CA LYS A 307 27.70 9.26 14.98
C LYS A 307 27.36 9.60 13.54
N GLY A 308 26.24 10.28 13.33
CA GLY A 308 25.89 10.92 12.07
C GLY A 308 24.37 11.03 11.96
N LYS A 309 23.87 12.21 11.63
CA LYS A 309 22.44 12.44 11.37
C LYS A 309 22.20 12.81 9.91
N ALA A 310 21.20 12.22 9.28
CA ALA A 310 20.95 12.39 7.84
C ALA A 310 19.60 13.05 7.51
N ASP A 311 19.68 14.06 6.64
CA ASP A 311 18.55 14.64 5.93
C ASP A 311 18.60 14.18 4.47
N LEU A 312 17.51 13.64 3.92
CA LEU A 312 17.49 13.09 2.55
C LEU A 312 16.20 13.53 1.81
N THR A 313 16.35 14.00 0.58
CA THR A 313 15.24 14.23 -0.36
C THR A 313 15.45 13.38 -1.61
N LEU A 314 14.55 12.42 -1.81
CA LEU A 314 14.64 11.37 -2.83
C LEU A 314 13.37 11.36 -3.70
N ASN A 315 13.54 11.32 -5.02
CA ASN A 315 12.48 11.08 -5.99
C ASN A 315 12.65 9.65 -6.53
N LEU A 316 11.74 8.75 -6.16
CA LEU A 316 11.75 7.36 -6.63
C LEU A 316 10.79 7.21 -7.80
N THR A 317 11.30 6.73 -8.93
CA THR A 317 10.51 6.41 -10.12
C THR A 317 10.50 4.90 -10.32
N PHE A 318 9.34 4.27 -10.12
CA PHE A 318 9.13 2.85 -10.33
C PHE A 318 8.28 2.60 -11.58
N LYS A 319 8.71 1.68 -12.46
CA LYS A 319 7.99 1.33 -13.70
C LYS A 319 7.95 -0.17 -13.94
N THR A 320 6.80 -0.71 -14.35
CA THR A 320 6.65 -2.09 -14.83
C THR A 320 6.18 -2.13 -16.28
N SER A 321 6.82 -2.95 -17.10
CA SER A 321 6.34 -3.34 -18.44
C SER A 321 6.86 -4.74 -18.76
N ASP A 322 6.03 -5.59 -19.38
CA ASP A 322 6.46 -6.89 -19.91
C ASP A 322 7.19 -7.78 -18.87
N LYS A 323 6.71 -7.75 -17.62
CA LYS A 323 7.28 -8.41 -16.43
C LYS A 323 8.68 -7.92 -16.01
N LYS A 324 9.22 -6.88 -16.64
CA LYS A 324 10.43 -6.17 -16.22
C LYS A 324 10.03 -5.02 -15.29
N SER A 325 10.69 -4.92 -14.15
CA SER A 325 10.57 -3.80 -13.22
C SER A 325 11.82 -2.92 -13.29
N GLN A 326 11.64 -1.61 -13.16
CA GLN A 326 12.71 -0.63 -13.05
C GLN A 326 12.45 0.27 -11.85
N LEU A 327 13.52 0.66 -11.16
CA LEU A 327 13.53 1.62 -10.06
C LEU A 327 14.69 2.58 -10.29
N GLY A 328 14.36 3.84 -10.57
CA GLY A 328 15.29 4.97 -10.50
C GLY A 328 15.11 5.72 -9.19
N ILE A 329 16.19 6.27 -8.66
CA ILE A 329 16.20 7.10 -7.45
C ILE A 329 17.08 8.32 -7.75
N ASP A 330 16.46 9.49 -7.82
CA ASP A 330 17.13 10.78 -8.03
C ASP A 330 17.04 11.61 -6.75
N GLY A 331 18.17 12.01 -6.16
CA GLY A 331 18.11 12.68 -4.87
C GLY A 331 19.38 13.32 -4.36
N ALA A 332 19.21 14.04 -3.26
CA ALA A 332 20.25 14.71 -2.51
C ALA A 332 20.13 14.39 -1.02
N GLY A 333 21.25 14.47 -0.31
CA GLY A 333 21.34 14.20 1.11
C GLY A 333 22.44 15.01 1.78
N LYS A 334 22.21 15.34 3.05
CA LYS A 334 23.20 15.89 3.96
C LYS A 334 23.36 14.95 5.16
N ILE A 335 24.60 14.70 5.58
CA ILE A 335 24.91 14.02 6.83
C ILE A 335 25.72 14.99 7.71
N SER A 336 25.23 15.24 8.92
CA SER A 336 25.87 16.09 9.93
C SER A 336 26.57 15.25 11.00
N ASP A 337 27.72 15.71 11.50
CA ASP A 337 28.52 15.05 12.55
C ASP A 337 28.83 13.55 12.31
N LEU A 338 29.11 13.19 11.05
CA LEU A 338 29.43 11.83 10.67
C LEU A 338 30.77 11.40 11.30
N ARG A 339 30.75 10.29 12.05
CA ARG A 339 31.95 9.73 12.69
C ARG A 339 32.12 8.25 12.34
N LEU A 340 33.26 7.91 11.76
CA LEU A 340 33.65 6.55 11.41
C LEU A 340 34.76 6.08 12.35
N ASN A 341 34.54 4.96 13.02
CA ASN A 341 35.56 4.26 13.80
C ASN A 341 35.85 2.90 13.16
N ASP A 342 36.99 2.27 13.48
CA ASP A 342 37.21 0.86 13.19
C ASP A 342 36.54 -0.06 14.24
N LYS A 343 36.66 -1.37 14.03
CA LYS A 343 36.15 -2.41 14.95
C LYS A 343 36.84 -2.46 16.31
N SER A 344 37.96 -1.73 16.52
CA SER A 344 38.60 -1.53 17.83
C SER A 344 38.11 -0.26 18.56
N GLY A 345 37.30 0.57 17.89
CA GLY A 345 36.81 1.85 18.40
C GLY A 345 37.72 3.04 18.07
N LYS A 346 38.81 2.85 17.32
CA LYS A 346 39.73 3.93 16.91
C LYS A 346 39.07 4.82 15.85
N ASN A 347 39.19 6.13 16.01
CA ASN A 347 38.59 7.12 15.11
C ASN A 347 39.30 7.14 13.74
N LEU A 348 38.61 6.74 12.67
CA LEU A 348 39.11 6.76 11.30
C LEU A 348 38.79 8.09 10.60
N ALA A 349 37.57 8.59 10.77
CA ALA A 349 37.13 9.84 10.18
C ALA A 349 36.12 10.59 11.05
N THR A 350 36.14 11.91 10.98
CA THR A 350 35.12 12.80 11.54
C THR A 350 34.82 13.87 10.51
N ILE A 351 33.59 13.91 10.00
CA ILE A 351 33.16 14.76 8.89
C ILE A 351 31.97 15.59 9.40
N PRO A 352 32.18 16.85 9.82
CA PRO A 352 31.13 17.71 10.39
C PRO A 352 29.93 17.89 9.45
N GLU A 353 30.18 17.99 8.14
CA GLU A 353 29.12 17.94 7.13
C GLU A 353 29.60 17.21 5.86
N LEU A 354 28.84 16.20 5.46
CA LEU A 354 28.91 15.55 4.15
C LEU A 354 27.65 15.91 3.35
N GLN A 355 27.80 16.34 2.10
CA GLN A 355 26.68 16.46 1.17
C GLN A 355 26.87 15.47 0.01
N ILE A 356 25.79 14.84 -0.44
CA ILE A 356 25.79 13.88 -1.54
C ILE A 356 24.59 14.15 -2.46
N SER A 357 24.77 14.07 -3.78
CA SER A 357 23.67 14.11 -4.75
C SER A 357 23.94 13.16 -5.91
N GLY A 358 22.91 12.47 -6.42
CA GLY A 358 23.09 11.54 -7.54
C GLY A 358 21.82 10.87 -8.05
N ASN A 359 22.01 10.07 -9.09
CA ASN A 359 21.04 9.15 -9.67
C ASN A 359 21.46 7.70 -9.39
N PHE A 360 20.52 6.85 -9.02
CA PHE A 360 20.76 5.44 -8.72
C PHE A 360 19.72 4.56 -9.39
N ILE A 361 20.17 3.46 -9.99
CA ILE A 361 19.32 2.44 -10.61
C ILE A 361 19.71 1.08 -10.00
N PRO A 362 19.22 0.74 -8.79
CA PRO A 362 19.74 -0.38 -8.00
C PRO A 362 19.57 -1.74 -8.69
N LEU A 363 18.45 -1.94 -9.40
CA LEU A 363 18.17 -3.14 -10.20
C LEU A 363 19.18 -3.33 -11.36
N ALA A 364 19.75 -2.24 -11.88
CA ALA A 364 20.81 -2.25 -12.89
C ALA A 364 22.23 -2.16 -12.28
N LYS A 365 22.35 -2.27 -10.94
CA LYS A 365 23.60 -2.10 -10.16
C LYS A 365 24.40 -0.84 -10.56
N THR A 366 23.71 0.21 -10.98
CA THR A 366 24.30 1.44 -11.51
C THR A 366 24.06 2.57 -10.54
N TYR A 367 25.13 3.24 -10.12
CA TYR A 367 25.13 4.26 -9.08
C TYR A 367 25.99 5.43 -9.54
N HIS A 368 25.39 6.61 -9.67
CA HIS A 368 26.02 7.81 -10.22
C HIS A 368 25.91 8.96 -9.23
N ILE A 369 27.01 9.26 -8.54
CA ILE A 369 27.11 10.37 -7.60
C ILE A 369 27.59 11.61 -8.37
N THR A 370 26.70 12.56 -8.62
CA THR A 370 27.02 13.82 -9.31
C THR A 370 27.88 14.73 -8.44
N ASN A 371 27.67 14.75 -7.12
CA ASN A 371 28.49 15.52 -6.18
C ASN A 371 28.66 14.77 -4.86
N LEU A 372 29.87 14.84 -4.30
CA LEU A 372 30.21 14.42 -2.95
C LEU A 372 31.05 15.52 -2.30
N VAL A 373 30.48 16.29 -1.36
CA VAL A 373 31.15 17.44 -0.73
C VAL A 373 31.44 17.13 0.74
N LEU A 374 32.70 17.18 1.13
CA LEU A 374 33.15 17.01 2.52
C LEU A 374 33.61 18.36 3.06
N ASN A 375 32.86 18.94 3.99
CA ASN A 375 33.22 20.20 4.65
C ASN A 375 33.92 19.89 5.98
N ASN A 376 35.15 20.39 6.15
CA ASN A 376 36.03 20.20 7.31
C ASN A 376 36.28 18.73 7.76
N PRO A 377 36.47 17.75 6.83
CA PRO A 377 36.73 16.36 7.23
C PRO A 377 38.09 16.23 7.93
N LYS A 378 38.14 15.42 8.97
CA LYS A 378 39.37 15.01 9.67
C LYS A 378 39.55 13.52 9.47
N ILE A 379 40.58 13.10 8.74
CA ILE A 379 40.79 11.70 8.32
C ILE A 379 42.13 11.19 8.85
N LEU A 380 42.12 10.01 9.48
CA LEU A 380 43.30 9.27 9.90
C LEU A 380 43.52 8.06 8.99
N ILE A 381 44.59 8.12 8.21
CA ILE A 381 45.12 7.00 7.43
C ILE A 381 46.29 6.40 8.23
N GLU A 382 46.28 5.08 8.43
CA GLU A 382 47.33 4.36 9.11
C GLU A 382 47.68 3.08 8.35
N ARG A 383 48.98 2.88 8.08
CA ARG A 383 49.55 1.64 7.58
C ARG A 383 50.19 0.87 8.74
N ASP A 384 49.75 -0.37 8.94
CA ASP A 384 50.27 -1.26 9.97
C ASP A 384 51.67 -1.81 9.62
N PRO A 385 52.38 -2.49 10.56
CA PRO A 385 53.70 -3.06 10.28
C PRO A 385 53.72 -4.14 9.18
N GLY A 386 52.57 -4.72 8.82
CA GLY A 386 52.41 -5.66 7.71
C GLY A 386 52.13 -4.98 6.36
N GLY A 387 52.05 -3.64 6.33
CA GLY A 387 51.77 -2.85 5.15
C GLY A 387 50.29 -2.66 4.82
N LYS A 388 49.37 -3.18 5.64
CA LYS A 388 47.92 -3.04 5.43
C LYS A 388 47.46 -1.66 5.89
N LEU A 389 46.57 -1.02 5.13
CA LEU A 389 45.96 0.25 5.48
C LEU A 389 44.65 0.04 6.29
N ASN A 390 44.38 0.96 7.21
CA ASN A 390 43.13 1.04 8.00
C ASN A 390 41.90 1.49 7.18
N ILE A 391 42.10 2.00 5.96
CA ILE A 391 41.05 2.29 4.98
C ILE A 391 41.01 1.14 3.96
N PRO A 392 39.82 0.67 3.53
CA PRO A 392 39.70 -0.35 2.49
C PRO A 392 40.23 0.17 1.15
N VAL A 393 41.49 -0.13 0.84
CA VAL A 393 42.04 0.00 -0.51
C VAL A 393 41.52 -1.16 -1.34
N GLN A 394 40.70 -0.84 -2.35
CA GLN A 394 40.18 -1.83 -3.28
C GLN A 394 41.29 -2.27 -4.24
N SER A 395 41.99 -3.35 -3.88
CA SER A 395 42.89 -4.04 -4.81
C SER A 395 42.18 -4.35 -6.13
N PRO A 396 42.83 -4.16 -7.30
CA PRO A 396 42.22 -4.46 -8.59
C PRO A 396 41.79 -5.93 -8.61
N ALA A 397 40.48 -6.16 -8.77
CA ALA A 397 39.89 -7.47 -8.56
C ALA A 397 40.38 -8.47 -9.61
N LYS A 398 41.11 -9.50 -9.17
CA LYS A 398 41.56 -10.59 -10.04
C LYS A 398 40.35 -11.41 -10.49
N GLU A 399 39.89 -11.10 -11.71
CA GLU A 399 38.88 -11.85 -12.48
C GLU A 399 37.53 -12.04 -11.76
N ALA A 400 36.99 -10.95 -11.22
CA ALA A 400 35.58 -10.90 -10.83
C ALA A 400 34.68 -10.97 -12.08
N SER A 401 33.99 -12.12 -12.25
CA SER A 401 33.13 -12.43 -13.40
C SER A 401 32.19 -11.27 -13.79
N ALA A 402 32.19 -10.93 -15.08
CA ALA A 402 31.57 -9.73 -15.63
C ALA A 402 30.05 -9.61 -15.38
N ALA A 403 29.37 -10.71 -15.03
CA ALA A 403 27.92 -10.75 -14.82
C ALA A 403 27.42 -10.05 -13.54
N SER A 404 28.30 -9.58 -12.63
CA SER A 404 27.86 -8.95 -11.37
C SER A 404 28.71 -7.77 -10.89
N GLN A 405 29.37 -7.06 -11.80
CA GLN A 405 30.10 -5.83 -11.44
C GLN A 405 29.13 -4.68 -11.11
N ILE A 406 29.45 -3.91 -10.07
CA ILE A 406 28.74 -2.68 -9.69
C ILE A 406 29.31 -1.54 -10.54
N LYS A 407 28.44 -0.76 -11.18
CA LYS A 407 28.84 0.42 -11.95
C LYS A 407 28.76 1.65 -11.06
N LEU A 408 29.88 2.05 -10.47
CA LEU A 408 30.00 3.27 -9.68
C LEU A 408 30.69 4.36 -10.51
N ARG A 409 30.01 5.49 -10.66
CA ARG A 409 30.58 6.73 -11.22
C ARG A 409 30.42 7.84 -10.18
N ILE A 410 31.48 8.61 -9.96
CA ILE A 410 31.42 9.84 -9.18
C ILE A 410 31.94 10.96 -10.09
N ASP A 411 31.17 12.02 -10.31
CA ASP A 411 31.60 13.14 -11.17
C ASP A 411 32.50 14.10 -10.41
N ASN A 412 32.10 14.51 -9.20
CA ASN A 412 32.79 15.52 -8.42
C ASN A 412 32.95 15.07 -6.96
N ILE A 413 34.19 15.01 -6.46
CA ILE A 413 34.49 14.96 -5.03
C ILE A 413 35.16 16.27 -4.63
N LEU A 414 34.56 17.01 -3.70
CA LEU A 414 35.05 18.31 -3.22
C LEU A 414 35.31 18.26 -1.71
N VAL A 415 36.58 18.30 -1.32
CA VAL A 415 37.02 18.46 0.06
C VAL A 415 37.30 19.94 0.33
N LYS A 416 36.74 20.50 1.40
CA LYS A 416 37.04 21.86 1.87
C LYS A 416 37.60 21.84 3.28
N ASN A 417 38.72 22.55 3.48
CA ASN A 417 39.31 22.82 4.79
C ASN A 417 39.55 21.54 5.63
N GLY A 418 40.01 20.46 4.99
CA GLY A 418 40.19 19.15 5.60
C GLY A 418 41.53 18.98 6.31
N ASP A 419 41.54 18.22 7.40
CA ASP A 419 42.75 17.71 8.05
C ASP A 419 43.00 16.26 7.63
N LEU A 420 44.21 15.99 7.15
CA LEU A 420 44.67 14.64 6.87
C LEU A 420 45.82 14.29 7.82
N SER A 421 45.75 13.12 8.45
CA SER A 421 46.85 12.53 9.21
C SER A 421 47.20 11.18 8.59
N PHE A 422 48.49 10.97 8.31
CA PHE A 422 49.03 9.72 7.79
C PHE A 422 50.09 9.18 8.74
N ILE A 423 49.95 7.92 9.14
CA ILE A 423 50.90 7.19 9.98
C ILE A 423 51.33 5.92 9.23
N ASP A 424 52.63 5.62 9.19
CA ASP A 424 53.15 4.40 8.59
C ASP A 424 54.09 3.69 9.57
N GLN A 425 53.67 2.50 9.99
CA GLN A 425 54.39 1.64 10.93
C GLN A 425 55.16 0.51 10.21
N SER A 426 55.05 0.40 8.88
CA SER A 426 55.83 -0.54 8.07
C SER A 426 57.27 -0.05 7.82
N VAL A 427 57.49 1.27 7.92
CA VAL A 427 58.82 1.88 7.81
C VAL A 427 59.57 1.77 9.14
N LYS A 428 60.84 1.32 9.10
CA LYS A 428 61.69 1.18 10.29
C LYS A 428 61.92 2.55 10.96
N GLY A 429 61.45 2.68 12.21
CA GLY A 429 61.46 3.93 12.98
C GLY A 429 60.11 4.65 13.00
N GLY A 430 59.16 4.23 12.16
CA GLY A 430 57.87 4.88 11.96
C GLY A 430 57.96 6.14 11.11
N PHE A 431 56.86 6.48 10.46
CA PHE A 431 56.66 7.75 9.77
C PHE A 431 55.30 8.34 10.16
N ALA A 432 55.23 9.66 10.31
CA ALA A 432 53.99 10.37 10.58
C ALA A 432 54.01 11.72 9.86
N ALA A 433 52.89 12.07 9.21
CA ALA A 433 52.68 13.34 8.53
C ALA A 433 51.26 13.85 8.80
N SER A 434 51.09 15.17 8.81
CA SER A 434 49.78 15.81 8.89
C SER A 434 49.73 17.03 7.98
N TRP A 435 48.62 17.14 7.26
CA TRP A 435 48.25 18.29 6.45
C TRP A 435 46.94 18.86 7.01
N LYS A 436 46.78 20.19 6.96
CA LYS A 436 45.65 20.92 7.52
C LYS A 436 45.05 21.87 6.50
N ASP A 437 43.82 22.28 6.73
CA ASP A 437 43.10 23.28 5.93
C ASP A 437 43.10 22.98 4.42
N CYS A 438 43.16 21.70 4.05
CA CYS A 438 43.36 21.27 2.67
C CYS A 438 42.06 21.34 1.87
N GLY A 439 42.15 21.94 0.67
CA GLY A 439 41.11 21.87 -0.35
C GLY A 439 41.52 20.92 -1.49
N PHE A 440 40.61 20.04 -1.91
CA PHE A 440 40.82 19.14 -3.05
C PHE A 440 39.55 19.04 -3.90
N THR A 441 39.70 19.10 -5.22
CA THR A 441 38.65 18.74 -6.18
C THR A 441 39.14 17.55 -6.99
N PHE A 442 38.31 16.51 -7.10
CA PHE A 442 38.53 15.37 -8.00
C PHE A 442 37.37 15.32 -8.99
N GLU A 443 37.69 15.46 -10.27
CA GLU A 443 36.75 15.38 -11.40
C GLU A 443 36.86 13.98 -12.06
N SER A 444 35.72 13.39 -12.42
CA SER A 444 35.60 12.05 -13.01
C SER A 444 36.28 10.85 -12.27
N PRO A 445 36.28 10.72 -10.92
CA PRO A 445 36.63 9.45 -10.27
C PRO A 445 35.60 8.33 -10.56
N ALA A 446 35.78 7.64 -11.69
CA ALA A 446 34.95 6.52 -12.15
C ALA A 446 35.65 5.15 -11.97
N THR A 447 34.86 4.10 -11.71
CA THR A 447 35.36 2.70 -11.73
C THR A 447 35.06 1.98 -13.06
N ASP A 448 34.50 2.68 -14.05
CA ASP A 448 34.19 2.15 -15.39
C ASP A 448 35.26 2.62 -16.39
N PRO A 449 36.12 1.74 -16.92
CA PRO A 449 37.18 2.13 -17.86
C PRO A 449 36.67 2.56 -19.24
N ALA A 450 35.36 2.45 -19.52
CA ALA A 450 34.80 2.80 -20.83
C ALA A 450 34.48 4.30 -21.01
N LYS A 451 34.57 5.13 -19.96
CA LYS A 451 34.37 6.59 -20.05
C LYS A 451 35.26 7.37 -19.07
N PRO A 452 36.04 8.37 -19.53
CA PRO A 452 36.61 9.40 -18.66
C PRO A 452 35.53 10.41 -18.19
#